data_AF-A0A1C1CW19-F1
#
_entry.id   AF-A0A1C1CW19-F1
#
_cell.length_a   1.000
_cell.length_b   1.000
_cell.length_c   1.000
_cell.angle_alpha   90.00
_cell.angle_beta   90.00
_cell.angle_gamma   90.00
#
_symmetry.space_group_name_H-M   'P 1'
#
loop_
_entity.id
_entity.type
_entity.pdbx_description
1 polymer ?
#
loop_
_entity_poly.entity_id
_entity_poly.type
_entity_poly.pdbx_seq_one_letter_code
_entity_poly.pdbx_strand_id
1 'polypeptide(L)'
;MDPGSALIFLASCYHGGGDNSTRDEVRRVHGLFFARGNLSTEENQFLAVPRSVALGMSEKMLSLLGYKKPTSVLGVVDNDDPAVDLRGVLDRANA
;
A
#
# COMPACT_ATOMS: atom_id res chain seq x y z
N MET A 1 18.62 15.09 7.03
CA MET A 1 17.17 15.20 7.25
C MET A 1 16.91 14.73 8.65
N ASP A 2 16.18 15.50 9.45
CA ASP A 2 15.90 15.14 10.84
C ASP A 2 14.69 14.21 10.92
N PRO A 3 14.59 13.35 11.95
CA PRO A 3 13.41 12.53 12.18
C PRO A 3 12.11 13.35 12.10
N GLY A 4 11.14 12.86 11.31
CA GLY A 4 9.89 13.58 11.00
C GLY A 4 9.90 14.33 9.65
N SER A 5 11.08 14.54 9.06
CA SER A 5 11.19 15.03 7.68
C SER A 5 10.89 13.91 6.68
N ALA A 6 10.39 14.28 5.49
CA ALA A 6 10.14 13.33 4.39
C ALA A 6 10.73 13.84 3.07
N LEU A 7 11.28 12.92 2.27
CA LEU A 7 11.70 13.16 0.90
C LEU A 7 10.68 12.52 -0.02
N ILE A 8 10.17 13.28 -0.99
CA ILE A 8 9.24 12.81 -2.01
C ILE A 8 9.92 13.00 -3.37
N PHE A 9 9.98 11.92 -4.16
CA PHE A 9 10.47 11.98 -5.53
C PHE A 9 9.59 11.13 -6.45
N LEU A 10 9.56 11.49 -7.73
CA LEU A 10 8.83 10.74 -8.75
C LEU A 10 9.65 9.57 -9.27
N ALA A 11 8.99 8.54 -9.78
CA ALA A 11 9.63 7.34 -10.34
C ALA A 11 10.63 7.63 -11.48
N SER A 12 10.53 8.77 -12.15
CA SER A 12 11.48 9.20 -13.19
C SER A 12 12.77 9.84 -12.64
N CYS A 13 12.88 10.04 -11.33
CA CYS A 13 14.06 10.63 -10.72
C CYS A 13 15.19 9.60 -10.65
N TYR A 14 16.33 9.89 -11.30
CA TYR A 14 17.55 9.12 -11.12
C TYR A 14 18.10 9.36 -9.70
N HIS A 15 18.26 8.30 -8.92
CA HIS A 15 18.69 8.37 -7.53
C HIS A 15 19.34 7.05 -7.09
N GLY A 16 19.97 7.07 -5.92
CA GLY A 16 20.55 5.90 -5.26
C GLY A 16 20.84 6.21 -3.80
N GLY A 17 21.04 5.16 -2.99
CA GLY A 17 21.47 5.33 -1.61
C GLY A 17 22.91 5.86 -1.57
N GLY A 18 23.15 6.97 -0.85
CA GLY A 18 24.51 7.44 -0.59
C GLY A 18 25.26 6.53 0.38
N ASP A 19 26.59 6.50 0.26
CA ASP A 19 27.48 5.75 1.15
C ASP A 19 27.31 6.16 2.62
N ASN A 20 27.35 5.20 3.53
CA ASN A 20 27.33 5.45 4.96
C ASN A 20 28.74 5.28 5.53
N SER A 21 29.48 6.39 5.62
CA SER A 21 30.91 6.39 5.96
C SER A 21 31.21 6.32 7.47
N THR A 22 30.19 6.22 8.32
CA THR A 22 30.35 6.00 9.76
C THR A 22 30.82 4.58 10.05
N ARG A 23 31.64 4.37 11.09
CA ARG A 23 32.14 3.03 11.43
C ARG A 23 31.10 2.12 12.08
N ASP A 24 30.32 2.66 13.01
CA ASP A 24 29.48 1.86 13.91
C ASP A 24 28.02 2.36 13.97
N GLU A 25 27.58 3.14 12.97
CA GLU A 25 26.23 3.69 12.92
C GLU A 25 25.43 3.17 11.72
N VAL A 26 24.11 3.02 11.91
CA VAL A 26 23.17 2.59 10.87
C VAL A 26 22.26 3.74 10.48
N ARG A 27 22.30 4.14 9.21
CA ARG A 27 21.30 5.05 8.64
C ARG A 27 20.00 4.31 8.35
N ARG A 28 18.99 4.50 9.21
CA ARG A 28 17.64 3.93 9.04
C ARG A 28 16.80 4.79 8.10
N VAL A 29 16.04 4.14 7.23
CA VAL A 29 15.12 4.77 6.29
C VAL A 29 13.84 3.94 6.24
N HIS A 30 12.68 4.59 6.20
CA HIS A 30 11.41 3.96 5.88
C HIS A 30 10.96 4.41 4.49
N GLY A 31 10.77 3.45 3.58
CA GLY A 31 10.27 3.70 2.24
C GLY A 31 8.76 3.46 2.17
N LEU A 32 8.04 4.37 1.52
CA LEU A 32 6.63 4.19 1.14
C LEU A 32 6.53 4.35 -0.38
N PHE A 33 6.14 3.28 -1.05
CA PHE A 33 6.07 3.25 -2.51
C PHE A 33 4.59 3.17 -2.93
N PHE A 34 4.17 4.14 -3.74
CA PHE A 34 2.81 4.22 -4.25
C PHE A 34 2.82 4.00 -5.75
N ALA A 35 1.93 3.13 -6.22
CA ALA A 35 1.69 2.91 -7.64
C ALA A 35 0.26 3.35 -8.00
N ARG A 36 0.01 3.52 -9.30
CA ARG A 36 -1.36 3.73 -9.79
C ARG A 36 -2.17 2.46 -9.54
N GLY A 37 -3.46 2.59 -9.24
CA GLY A 37 -4.32 1.42 -8.95
C GLY A 37 -4.55 0.45 -10.11
N ASN A 38 -4.00 0.74 -11.30
CA ASN A 38 -3.97 -0.18 -12.43
C ASN A 38 -2.63 -0.92 -12.60
N LEU A 39 -1.73 -0.81 -11.61
CA LEU A 39 -0.47 -1.54 -11.55
C LEU A 39 -0.51 -2.50 -10.35
N SER A 40 0.17 -3.63 -10.46
CA SER A 40 0.38 -4.51 -9.31
C SER A 40 1.34 -3.87 -8.32
N THR A 41 1.09 -4.05 -7.03
CA THR A 41 2.05 -3.72 -5.98
C THR A 41 3.19 -4.74 -5.97
N GLU A 42 4.35 -4.34 -5.46
CA GLU A 42 5.50 -5.24 -5.26
C GLU A 42 5.23 -6.25 -4.14
N GLU A 43 4.77 -5.75 -2.99
CA GLU A 43 4.30 -6.60 -1.89
C GLU A 43 2.79 -6.82 -2.02
N ASN A 44 2.35 -8.07 -1.89
CA ASN A 44 0.93 -8.43 -1.96
C ASN A 44 0.22 -8.11 -0.65
N GLN A 45 -0.33 -6.89 -0.56
CA GLN A 45 -0.99 -6.38 0.63
C GLN A 45 -2.25 -7.17 1.03
N PHE A 46 -2.93 -7.81 0.08
CA PHE A 46 -4.09 -8.66 0.35
C PHE A 46 -3.73 -9.95 1.11
N LEU A 47 -2.47 -10.38 1.02
CA LEU A 47 -1.94 -11.56 1.73
C LEU A 47 -1.08 -11.19 2.94
N ALA A 48 -0.38 -10.04 2.88
CA ALA A 48 0.49 -9.59 3.96
C ALA A 48 -0.30 -9.04 5.16
N VAL A 49 -1.46 -8.41 4.93
CA VAL A 49 -2.29 -7.83 5.99
C VAL A 49 -3.41 -8.80 6.36
N PRO A 50 -3.50 -9.28 7.62
CA PRO A 50 -4.61 -10.12 8.04
C PRO A 50 -5.95 -9.44 7.81
N ARG A 51 -6.93 -10.18 7.28
CA ARG A 51 -8.28 -9.67 7.02
C ARG A 51 -8.93 -9.05 8.26
N SER A 52 -8.72 -9.63 9.43
CA SER A 52 -9.20 -9.10 10.71
C SER A 52 -8.64 -7.70 11.03
N VAL A 53 -7.43 -7.39 10.56
CA VAL A 53 -6.79 -6.09 10.72
C VAL A 53 -7.29 -5.12 9.64
N ALA A 54 -7.37 -5.56 8.38
CA ALA A 54 -7.87 -4.74 7.28
C ALA A 54 -9.29 -4.21 7.54
N LEU A 55 -10.19 -5.04 8.09
CA LEU A 55 -11.57 -4.65 8.43
C LEU A 55 -11.68 -3.52 9.47
N GLY A 56 -10.62 -3.24 10.23
CA GLY A 56 -10.58 -2.13 11.19
C GLY A 56 -9.93 -0.85 10.64
N MET A 57 -9.46 -0.85 9.40
CA MET A 57 -8.75 0.27 8.80
C MET A 57 -9.70 1.34 8.27
N SER A 58 -9.19 2.58 8.15
CA SER A 58 -9.94 3.67 7.53
C SER A 58 -10.11 3.46 6.02
N GLU A 59 -11.13 4.10 5.42
CA GLU A 59 -11.34 4.07 3.97
C GLU A 59 -10.09 4.47 3.17
N LYS A 60 -9.33 5.44 3.68
CA LYS A 60 -8.07 5.88 3.06
C LYS A 60 -7.04 4.74 3.04
N MET A 61 -6.90 4.01 4.14
CA MET A 61 -5.97 2.87 4.22
C MET A 61 -6.43 1.71 3.35
N LEU A 62 -7.73 1.38 3.35
CA LEU A 62 -8.30 0.37 2.46
C LEU A 62 -8.03 0.71 0.98
N SER A 63 -8.18 1.98 0.61
CA SER A 63 -7.85 2.47 -0.73
C SER A 63 -6.37 2.31 -1.07
N LEU A 64 -5.47 2.67 -0.15
CA LEU A 64 -4.02 2.53 -0.35
C LEU A 64 -3.56 1.06 -0.44
N LEU A 65 -4.23 0.14 0.26
CA LEU A 65 -3.94 -1.29 0.20
C LEU A 65 -4.60 -2.00 -1.00
N GLY A 66 -5.39 -1.28 -1.80
CA GLY A 66 -6.02 -1.82 -3.01
C GLY A 66 -7.39 -2.46 -2.82
N TYR A 67 -8.01 -2.36 -1.63
CA TYR A 67 -9.38 -2.83 -1.41
C TYR A 67 -10.43 -1.93 -2.07
N LYS A 68 -10.07 -0.69 -2.40
CA LYS A 68 -10.94 0.20 -3.17
C LYS A 68 -10.63 0.07 -4.65
N LYS A 69 -11.66 -0.07 -5.47
CA LYS A 69 -11.43 -0.04 -6.92
C LYS A 69 -10.86 1.34 -7.35
N PRO A 70 -9.91 1.40 -8.30
CA PRO A 70 -9.50 2.65 -8.93
C PRO A 70 -10.61 3.21 -9.84
N THR A 71 -10.27 4.23 -10.63
CA THR A 71 -11.19 4.77 -11.66
C THR A 71 -11.46 3.77 -12.80
N SER A 72 -10.63 2.74 -12.96
CA SER A 72 -10.88 1.62 -13.87
C SER A 72 -11.77 0.54 -13.22
N VAL A 73 -12.07 -0.53 -13.97
CA VAL A 73 -12.86 -1.70 -13.52
C VAL A 73 -11.98 -2.81 -12.91
N LEU A 74 -10.77 -2.47 -12.44
CA LEU A 74 -9.86 -3.43 -11.81
C LEU A 74 -10.19 -3.62 -10.33
N GLY A 75 -9.96 -4.83 -9.80
CA GLY A 75 -10.18 -5.12 -8.38
C GLY A 75 -11.65 -5.16 -7.94
N VAL A 76 -12.60 -5.21 -8.87
CA VAL A 76 -14.03 -5.34 -8.53
C VAL A 76 -14.38 -6.73 -8.03
N VAL A 77 -15.41 -6.82 -7.19
CA VAL A 77 -16.04 -8.07 -6.76
C VAL A 77 -17.54 -7.96 -7.03
N ASP A 78 -18.13 -8.96 -7.68
CA ASP A 78 -19.55 -8.95 -8.06
C ASP A 78 -19.98 -7.70 -8.87
N ASN A 79 -19.10 -7.19 -9.73
CA ASN A 79 -19.25 -5.94 -10.50
C ASN A 79 -19.35 -4.64 -9.68
N ASP A 80 -18.94 -4.65 -8.40
CA ASP A 80 -18.92 -3.46 -7.55
C ASP A 80 -17.56 -3.23 -6.88
N ASP A 81 -17.40 -2.06 -6.27
CA ASP A 81 -16.26 -1.71 -5.43
C ASP A 81 -16.31 -2.50 -4.11
N PRO A 82 -15.39 -3.45 -3.87
CA PRO A 82 -15.43 -4.26 -2.66
C PRO A 82 -15.24 -3.43 -1.38
N ALA A 83 -14.71 -2.20 -1.45
CA ALA A 83 -14.61 -1.33 -0.29
C ALA A 83 -15.98 -0.83 0.23
N VAL A 84 -17.05 -0.92 -0.55
CA VAL A 84 -18.42 -0.52 -0.12
C VAL A 84 -18.93 -1.44 1.00
N ASP A 85 -18.68 -2.74 0.89
CA ASP A 85 -18.98 -3.74 1.92
C ASP A 85 -17.88 -4.81 1.96
N LEU A 86 -16.69 -4.40 2.42
CA LEU A 86 -15.55 -5.30 2.46
C LEU A 86 -15.81 -6.51 3.37
N ARG A 87 -16.57 -6.33 4.45
CA ARG A 87 -16.89 -7.43 5.36
C ARG A 87 -17.76 -8.47 4.68
N GLY A 88 -18.87 -8.06 4.07
CA GLY A 88 -19.73 -8.99 3.36
C GLY A 88 -19.01 -9.67 2.20
N VAL A 89 -18.13 -8.97 1.48
CA VAL A 89 -17.28 -9.59 0.44
C VAL A 89 -16.39 -10.70 1.02
N LEU A 90 -15.69 -10.43 2.11
CA LEU A 90 -14.78 -11.41 2.72
C LEU A 90 -15.52 -12.59 3.36
N ASP A 91 -16.69 -12.35 3.95
CA ASP A 91 -17.54 -13.40 4.51
C ASP A 91 -18.04 -14.35 3.40
N ARG A 92 -18.48 -13.81 2.25
CA ARG A 92 -18.87 -14.62 1.08
C ARG A 92 -17.71 -15.40 0.48
N ALA A 93 -16.51 -14.82 0.45
CA ALA A 93 -15.33 -15.47 -0.12
C ALA A 93 -14.83 -16.67 0.72
N ASN A 94 -15.31 -16.83 1.96
CA ASN A 94 -14.95 -17.91 2.87
C ASN A 94 -16.06 -18.95 3.07
N ALA A 95 -17.22 -18.76 2.44
CA ALA A 95 -18.36 -19.69 2.50
C ALA A 95 -18.14 -20.87 1.53
#